data_AF-A0A162ISM8-F1
#
_entry.id   AF-A0A162ISM8-F1
#
_cell.length_a   1.000
_cell.length_b   1.000
_cell.length_c   1.000
_cell.angle_alpha   90.00
_cell.angle_beta   90.00
_cell.angle_gamma   90.00
#
_symmetry.space_group_name_H-M   'P 1'
#
loop_
_entity.id
_entity.type
_entity.pdbx_description
1 polymer ?
#
loop_
_entity_poly.entity_id
_entity_poly.type
_entity_poly.pdbx_seq_one_letter_code
_entity_poly.pdbx_strand_id
1 'polypeptide(L)'
;MPNSGSTHGDTPQKAMVRGALSYMRATGLAMNKTAVFRHFGLSRAQGYSAITAATTRAQEPDWVESRGRPAKISQAVLRFLEYLLWNDLGTELDETLLERAWREASQDSGIMTTEEGGEDERTTAARAFVSIDGPTWESMMRQGRAFGLQATYNVRTIRRAMGTLLYRRCLRCEDTWVNPRHKAARLDYAKVKLEALPDAEDWKRVRFSGELHFGFGLDGRMRLLPRPGEKYACPSCQMQTEEQQQKEQSSSDWDRDIRRVHAWAAVGHGYRSELVFYDEQTGAKSLGLMTPTAYRDVVLEQHVQSWPVGETTADEAEAEEVLVAWEEDYNPHAAGGNAIDKAAEVWKDARRLRRHRGCADAPDLCPLDVVFPPGKMWTVKMPLTDWEPSTLQRAAREAWAAVDQGRVNLWVELMPQRLGKVVEEVGAMVPW
;
A
#
# COMPACT_ATOMS: atom_id res chain seq x y z
N MET A 1 -12.00 27.10 42.15
CA MET A 1 -11.18 27.51 41.00
C MET A 1 -10.93 26.27 40.15
N PRO A 2 -11.48 26.15 38.92
CA PRO A 2 -11.22 24.99 38.09
C PRO A 2 -9.82 25.10 37.47
N ASN A 3 -9.07 23.99 37.50
CA ASN A 3 -7.79 23.83 36.82
C ASN A 3 -8.01 23.94 35.30
N SER A 4 -7.39 24.95 34.69
CA SER A 4 -7.29 25.08 33.24
C SER A 4 -6.36 23.99 32.70
N GLY A 5 -6.94 22.91 32.19
CA GLY A 5 -6.22 21.92 31.40
C GLY A 5 -5.49 22.58 30.24
N SER A 6 -4.27 22.12 29.95
CA SER A 6 -3.48 22.57 28.82
C SER A 6 -4.24 22.36 27.51
N THR A 7 -4.86 23.43 27.03
CA THR A 7 -5.59 23.46 25.76
C THR A 7 -4.64 23.15 24.61
N HIS A 8 -5.01 22.17 23.80
CA HIS A 8 -4.31 21.69 22.60
C HIS A 8 -4.15 22.74 21.46
N GLY A 9 -4.40 24.03 21.73
CA GLY A 9 -4.25 25.15 20.77
C GLY A 9 -2.89 25.87 20.83
N ASP A 10 -1.99 25.48 21.73
CA ASP A 10 -0.73 26.19 22.02
C ASP A 10 0.38 26.03 20.96
N THR A 11 0.25 25.07 20.03
CA THR A 11 1.34 24.65 19.13
C THR A 11 1.68 25.67 18.03
N PRO A 12 0.72 26.29 17.32
CA PRO A 12 1.01 27.30 16.30
C PRO A 12 1.66 28.56 16.90
N GLN A 13 1.18 29.00 18.06
CA GLN A 13 1.70 30.18 18.76
C GLN A 13 3.14 29.99 19.22
N LYS A 14 3.50 28.80 19.73
CA LYS A 14 4.88 28.45 20.10
C LYS A 14 5.82 28.43 18.90
N ALA A 15 5.35 27.98 17.72
CA ALA A 15 6.13 28.01 16.49
C ALA A 15 6.36 29.46 15.98
N MET A 16 5.34 30.31 16.02
CA MET A 16 5.45 31.73 15.64
C MET A 16 6.44 32.49 16.53
N VAL A 17 6.42 32.23 17.85
CA VAL A 17 7.40 32.80 18.80
C VAL A 17 8.83 32.40 18.44
N ARG A 18 9.06 31.14 18.07
CA ARG A 18 10.39 30.67 17.63
C ARG A 18 10.82 31.33 16.34
N GLY A 19 9.93 31.42 15.35
CA GLY A 19 10.20 32.08 14.07
C GLY A 19 10.57 33.55 14.26
N ALA A 20 9.79 34.29 15.04
CA ALA A 20 10.04 35.70 15.33
C ALA A 20 11.38 35.92 16.05
N LEU A 21 11.70 35.10 17.06
CA LEU A 21 12.97 35.19 17.78
C LEU A 21 14.18 34.81 16.90
N SER A 22 14.00 33.84 15.99
CA SER A 22 15.02 33.46 15.00
C SER A 22 15.30 34.60 14.02
N TYR A 23 14.25 35.23 13.48
CA TYR A 23 14.35 36.37 12.57
C TYR A 23 15.03 37.59 13.24
N MET A 24 14.60 37.96 14.45
CA MET A 24 15.21 39.08 15.20
C MET A 24 16.70 38.83 15.50
N ARG A 25 17.07 37.58 15.78
CA ARG A 25 18.48 37.20 15.96
C ARG A 25 19.28 37.31 14.65
N ALA A 26 18.72 36.80 13.55
CA ALA A 26 19.38 36.82 12.25
C ALA A 26 19.58 38.24 11.69
N THR A 27 18.68 39.17 12.05
CA THR A 27 18.71 40.57 11.60
C THR A 27 19.44 41.51 12.56
N GLY A 28 19.95 41.01 13.69
CA GLY A 28 20.68 41.81 14.68
C GLY A 28 19.80 42.81 15.47
N LEU A 29 18.47 42.63 15.47
CA LEU A 29 17.56 43.49 16.20
C LEU A 29 17.61 43.21 17.71
N ALA A 30 17.52 44.28 18.51
CA ALA A 30 17.48 44.18 19.98
C ALA A 30 16.24 43.38 20.42
N MET A 31 16.45 42.35 21.25
CA MET A 31 15.44 41.33 21.54
C MET A 31 14.90 41.43 22.98
N ASN A 32 13.61 41.75 23.12
CA ASN A 32 12.86 41.58 24.37
C ASN A 32 11.95 40.35 24.28
N LYS A 33 12.43 39.19 24.75
CA LYS A 33 11.72 37.90 24.67
C LYS A 33 10.31 37.94 25.30
N THR A 34 10.14 38.67 26.39
CA THR A 34 8.83 38.76 27.08
C THR A 34 7.81 39.56 26.26
N ALA A 35 8.25 40.58 25.51
CA ALA A 35 7.38 41.30 24.59
C ALA A 35 6.90 40.39 23.45
N VAL A 36 7.79 39.56 22.92
CA VAL A 36 7.46 38.58 21.86
C VAL A 36 6.45 37.54 22.36
N PHE A 37 6.62 37.02 23.58
CA PHE A 37 5.66 36.07 24.16
C PHE A 37 4.27 36.70 24.29
N ARG A 38 4.20 37.93 24.79
CA ARG A 38 2.94 38.67 24.93
C ARG A 38 2.28 38.95 23.58
N HIS A 39 3.07 39.28 22.56
CA HIS A 39 2.57 39.53 21.21
C HIS A 39 1.82 38.31 20.63
N PHE A 40 2.31 37.10 20.91
CA PHE A 40 1.67 35.86 20.47
C PHE A 40 0.72 35.24 21.51
N GLY A 41 0.31 36.01 22.53
CA GLY A 41 -0.67 35.58 23.52
C GLY A 41 -0.18 34.51 24.50
N LEU A 42 1.14 34.27 24.60
CA LEU A 42 1.71 33.29 25.53
C LEU A 42 2.05 33.92 26.89
N SER A 43 1.77 33.19 27.96
CA SER A 43 2.31 33.53 29.28
C SER A 43 3.84 33.41 29.29
N ARG A 44 4.49 34.04 30.28
CA ARG A 44 5.95 33.96 30.44
C ARG A 44 6.42 32.50 30.54
N ALA A 45 5.72 31.67 31.31
CA ALA A 45 6.05 30.25 31.45
C ALA A 45 5.90 29.47 30.14
N GLN A 46 4.83 29.70 29.38
CA GLN A 46 4.61 29.07 28.07
C GLN A 46 5.63 29.53 27.04
N GLY A 47 5.97 30.82 27.03
CA GLY A 47 6.97 31.40 26.13
C GLY A 47 8.36 30.86 26.39
N TYR A 48 8.77 30.73 27.66
CA TYR A 48 10.02 30.07 28.00
C TYR A 48 9.99 28.58 27.63
N SER A 49 8.94 27.84 27.99
CA SER A 49 8.77 26.44 27.55
C SER A 49 8.89 26.27 26.03
N ALA A 50 8.41 27.24 25.24
CA ALA A 50 8.56 27.25 23.79
C ALA A 50 10.03 27.31 23.35
N ILE A 51 10.91 28.01 24.08
CA ILE A 51 12.32 28.23 23.70
C ILE A 51 13.35 27.40 24.48
N THR A 52 13.03 26.90 25.69
CA THR A 52 13.89 26.00 26.48
C THR A 52 13.62 24.53 26.24
N ALA A 53 12.52 24.16 25.58
CA ALA A 53 12.42 22.85 24.99
C ALA A 53 13.52 22.73 23.93
N ALA A 54 14.71 22.29 24.35
CA ALA A 54 15.76 21.82 23.49
C ALA A 54 15.15 20.71 22.66
N THR A 55 14.70 21.07 21.47
CA THR A 55 14.22 20.11 20.51
C THR A 55 15.45 19.38 19.98
N THR A 56 15.69 18.18 20.50
CA THR A 56 16.13 17.05 19.67
C THR A 56 15.22 16.89 18.44
N ARG A 57 14.00 17.47 18.46
CA ARG A 57 13.06 17.57 17.33
C ARG A 57 13.55 18.31 16.07
N ALA A 58 14.71 18.95 16.04
CA ALA A 58 15.29 19.40 14.77
C ALA A 58 15.93 18.24 13.98
N GLN A 59 16.12 17.08 14.63
CA GLN A 59 16.60 15.82 14.05
C GLN A 59 15.52 14.73 13.96
N GLU A 60 14.26 15.00 14.30
CA GLU A 60 13.16 14.04 14.10
C GLU A 60 12.29 14.51 12.92
N PRO A 61 12.40 13.86 11.73
CA PRO A 61 11.57 14.18 10.55
C PRO A 61 10.16 13.59 10.65
N ASP A 62 9.82 12.93 11.75
CA ASP A 62 8.61 12.13 11.84
C ASP A 62 7.59 12.87 12.71
N TRP A 63 6.59 13.45 12.05
CA TRP A 63 5.28 13.59 12.67
C TRP A 63 4.77 12.17 12.92
N VAL A 64 5.15 11.57 14.05
CA VAL A 64 4.54 10.32 14.49
C VAL A 64 3.17 10.68 15.03
N GLU A 65 2.12 10.26 14.32
CA GLU A 65 0.72 10.33 14.74
C GLU A 65 0.58 9.73 16.15
N SER A 66 0.62 10.57 17.17
CA SER A 66 0.49 10.14 18.57
C SER A 66 -0.95 9.83 18.97
N ARG A 67 -1.92 9.98 18.04
CA ARG A 67 -3.33 9.65 18.25
C ARG A 67 -3.66 8.20 17.90
N GLY A 68 -2.73 7.48 17.28
CA GLY A 68 -2.86 6.05 17.06
C GLY A 68 -2.62 5.28 18.35
N ARG A 69 -3.61 4.48 18.79
CA ARG A 69 -3.33 3.42 19.78
C ARG A 69 -2.21 2.55 19.20
N PRO A 70 -1.11 2.29 19.94
CA PRO A 70 -0.05 1.40 19.47
C PRO A 70 -0.65 0.10 18.96
N ALA A 71 -0.16 -0.38 17.81
CA ALA A 71 -0.61 -1.64 17.25
C ALA A 71 -0.46 -2.72 18.33
N LYS A 72 -1.56 -3.41 18.63
CA LYS A 72 -1.54 -4.44 19.67
C LYS A 72 -0.58 -5.56 19.30
N ILE A 73 -0.49 -5.89 18.02
CA ILE A 73 0.37 -6.95 17.51
C ILE A 73 1.63 -6.31 16.95
N SER A 74 2.80 -6.81 17.36
CA SER A 74 4.09 -6.37 16.82
C SER A 74 4.25 -6.81 15.36
N GLN A 75 5.11 -6.12 14.59
CA GLN A 75 5.39 -6.48 13.21
C GLN A 75 5.98 -7.90 13.06
N ALA A 76 6.81 -8.31 14.01
CA ALA A 76 7.30 -9.68 14.14
C ALA A 76 6.16 -10.71 14.14
N VAL A 77 5.18 -10.51 15.02
CA VAL A 77 4.03 -11.41 15.15
C VAL A 77 3.15 -11.34 13.90
N LEU A 78 3.00 -10.17 13.27
CA LEU A 78 2.29 -10.07 11.99
C LEU A 78 2.97 -10.90 10.89
N ARG A 79 4.30 -10.82 10.76
CA ARG A 79 5.07 -11.62 9.80
C ARG A 79 4.89 -13.12 10.06
N PHE A 80 4.93 -13.54 11.32
CA PHE A 80 4.68 -14.93 11.70
C PHE A 80 3.24 -15.39 11.41
N LEU A 81 2.23 -14.56 11.71
CA LEU A 81 0.84 -14.89 11.37
C LEU A 81 0.65 -14.96 9.85
N GLU A 82 1.31 -14.11 9.07
CA GLU A 82 1.33 -14.22 7.62
C GLU A 82 2.05 -15.50 7.14
N TYR A 83 3.10 -15.95 7.82
CA TYR A 83 3.76 -17.23 7.54
C TYR A 83 2.80 -18.42 7.67
N LEU A 84 2.06 -18.47 8.79
CA LEU A 84 1.07 -19.50 9.04
C LEU A 84 -0.05 -19.48 7.99
N LEU A 85 -0.43 -18.28 7.53
CA LEU A 85 -1.48 -18.09 6.52
C LEU A 85 -1.08 -18.64 5.16
N TRP A 86 0.17 -18.44 4.74
CA TRP A 86 0.67 -18.81 3.42
C TRP A 86 0.95 -20.31 3.28
N ASN A 87 1.46 -20.94 4.33
CA ASN A 87 1.94 -22.32 4.25
C ASN A 87 0.89 -23.36 4.66
N ASP A 88 -0.32 -22.93 5.02
CA ASP A 88 -1.44 -23.76 5.53
C ASP A 88 -0.95 -25.04 6.21
N LEU A 89 -0.18 -24.87 7.29
CA LEU A 89 0.66 -25.93 7.88
C LEU A 89 -0.14 -27.10 8.51
N GLY A 90 -1.46 -27.17 8.27
CA GLY A 90 -2.30 -28.26 8.73
C GLY A 90 -2.12 -28.58 10.21
N THR A 91 -2.33 -29.84 10.57
CA THR A 91 -2.04 -30.41 11.90
C THR A 91 -0.67 -31.09 11.96
N GLU A 92 0.01 -31.28 10.83
CA GLU A 92 1.38 -31.80 10.78
C GLU A 92 2.36 -30.64 10.86
N LEU A 93 2.55 -30.18 12.09
CA LEU A 93 3.52 -29.15 12.43
C LEU A 93 4.93 -29.73 12.32
N ASP A 94 5.71 -29.31 11.32
CA ASP A 94 7.16 -29.41 11.40
C ASP A 94 7.65 -28.36 12.42
N GLU A 95 7.81 -28.80 13.68
CA GLU A 95 8.22 -27.96 14.80
C GLU A 95 9.53 -27.21 14.52
N THR A 96 10.42 -27.77 13.70
CA THR A 96 11.73 -27.16 13.39
C THR A 96 11.60 -25.95 12.46
N LEU A 97 10.72 -26.02 11.47
CA LEU A 97 10.41 -24.92 10.54
C LEU A 97 9.72 -23.76 11.27
N LEU A 98 8.79 -24.07 12.18
CA LEU A 98 8.08 -23.03 12.92
C LEU A 98 8.94 -22.36 14.00
N GLU A 99 9.80 -23.11 14.70
CA GLU A 99 10.75 -22.52 15.66
C GLU A 99 11.69 -21.52 14.98
N ARG A 100 12.16 -21.85 13.77
CA ARG A 100 12.99 -20.94 12.97
C ARG A 100 12.24 -19.66 12.61
N ALA A 101 11.04 -19.78 12.05
CA ALA A 101 10.21 -18.64 11.67
C ALA A 101 9.89 -17.73 12.88
N TRP A 102 9.67 -18.31 14.06
CA TRP A 102 9.43 -17.55 15.30
C TRP A 102 10.70 -16.86 15.84
N ARG A 103 11.86 -17.55 15.83
CA ARG A 103 13.13 -16.96 16.25
C ARG A 103 13.53 -15.77 15.37
N GLU A 104 13.40 -15.92 14.06
CA GLU A 104 13.70 -14.86 13.07
C GLU A 104 12.79 -13.64 13.25
N ALA A 105 11.48 -13.86 13.46
CA ALA A 105 10.55 -12.78 13.75
C ALA A 105 10.90 -12.05 15.07
N SER A 106 11.34 -12.79 16.09
CA SER A 106 11.57 -12.26 17.44
C SER A 106 12.88 -11.49 17.58
N GLN A 107 13.94 -11.88 16.87
CA GLN A 107 15.26 -11.22 16.91
C GLN A 107 15.22 -9.74 16.50
N ASP A 108 14.32 -9.37 15.58
CA ASP A 108 14.12 -7.99 15.13
C ASP A 108 13.40 -7.08 16.15
N SER A 109 12.84 -7.66 17.21
CA SER A 109 11.91 -6.95 18.12
C SER A 109 12.44 -6.70 19.53
N GLY A 110 13.65 -7.17 19.87
CA GLY A 110 14.25 -7.01 21.19
C GLY A 110 13.46 -7.69 22.32
N ILE A 111 12.57 -8.63 22.00
CA ILE A 111 11.86 -9.43 22.99
C ILE A 111 12.86 -10.46 23.53
N MET A 112 13.48 -10.15 24.68
CA MET A 112 14.21 -11.14 25.46
C MET A 112 13.24 -12.24 25.88
N THR A 113 13.45 -13.45 25.39
CA THR A 113 12.91 -14.65 25.99
C THR A 113 13.53 -14.77 27.38
N THR A 114 12.77 -14.46 28.42
CA THR A 114 13.12 -14.89 29.78
C THR A 114 12.93 -16.40 29.81
N GLU A 115 14.03 -17.13 29.68
CA GLU A 115 14.11 -18.53 30.07
C GLU A 115 13.99 -18.58 31.60
N GLU A 116 12.78 -18.87 32.10
CA GLU A 116 12.63 -19.47 33.41
C GLU A 116 12.07 -20.87 33.23
N GLY A 117 12.89 -21.83 33.65
CA GLY A 117 12.64 -23.26 33.52
C GLY A 117 11.44 -23.75 34.33
N GLY A 118 10.87 -24.82 33.83
CA GLY A 118 9.80 -25.59 34.46
C GLY A 118 9.49 -26.80 33.58
N GLU A 119 10.32 -27.83 33.67
CA GLU A 119 9.91 -29.19 33.33
C GLU A 119 8.74 -29.56 34.25
N ASP A 120 7.52 -29.72 33.72
CA ASP A 120 6.75 -30.96 33.89
C ASP A 120 5.34 -30.92 33.26
N GLU A 121 4.87 -32.12 32.95
CA GLU A 121 3.52 -32.56 32.53
C GLU A 121 3.11 -32.46 31.05
N ARG A 122 3.57 -33.45 30.29
CA ARG A 122 2.84 -34.03 29.14
C ARG A 122 1.48 -34.55 29.58
N THR A 123 0.40 -33.84 29.24
CA THR A 123 -0.95 -34.41 29.20
C THR A 123 -1.33 -34.77 27.76
N THR A 124 -1.29 -36.07 27.46
CA THR A 124 -1.77 -36.66 26.20
C THR A 124 -3.29 -36.63 26.18
N ALA A 125 -3.89 -35.62 25.54
CA ALA A 125 -5.30 -35.61 25.20
C ALA A 125 -5.46 -35.83 23.69
N ALA A 126 -5.76 -37.07 23.31
CA ALA A 126 -6.18 -37.42 21.95
C ALA A 126 -7.43 -36.60 21.59
N ARG A 127 -7.28 -35.66 20.64
CA ARG A 127 -8.41 -34.91 20.07
C ARG A 127 -8.71 -35.45 18.68
N ALA A 128 -9.97 -35.84 18.50
CA ALA A 128 -10.54 -36.31 17.25
C ALA A 128 -10.19 -35.38 16.08
N PHE A 129 -9.68 -35.98 15.01
CA PHE A 129 -9.48 -35.32 13.72
C PHE A 129 -10.84 -34.95 13.13
N VAL A 130 -11.20 -33.67 13.25
CA VAL A 130 -12.13 -33.06 12.31
C VAL A 130 -11.25 -32.42 11.24
N SER A 131 -11.33 -32.92 10.02
CA SER A 131 -10.82 -32.24 8.83
C SER A 131 -11.51 -30.88 8.76
N ILE A 132 -10.78 -29.81 9.06
CA ILE A 132 -11.27 -28.43 8.92
C ILE A 132 -10.63 -27.88 7.66
N ASP A 133 -11.44 -27.63 6.65
CA ASP A 133 -11.01 -27.03 5.39
C ASP A 133 -10.47 -25.61 5.61
N GLY A 134 -9.18 -25.43 5.37
CA GLY A 134 -8.48 -24.15 5.26
C GLY A 134 -8.10 -23.44 6.58
N PRO A 135 -7.29 -22.36 6.47
CA PRO A 135 -6.79 -21.62 7.64
C PRO A 135 -7.91 -20.82 8.29
N THR A 136 -8.58 -21.43 9.28
CA THR A 136 -9.50 -20.73 10.18
C THR A 136 -8.72 -19.89 11.18
N TRP A 137 -9.33 -18.82 11.72
CA TRP A 137 -8.71 -18.02 12.79
C TRP A 137 -8.42 -18.89 14.02
N GLU A 138 -9.27 -19.88 14.27
CA GLU A 138 -9.12 -20.88 15.31
C GLU A 138 -7.90 -21.78 15.07
N SER A 139 -7.64 -22.19 13.82
CA SER A 139 -6.45 -22.96 13.45
C SER A 139 -5.17 -22.15 13.61
N MET A 140 -5.15 -20.91 13.09
CA MET A 140 -4.00 -20.00 13.28
C MET A 140 -3.72 -19.70 14.75
N MET A 141 -4.77 -19.51 15.57
CA MET A 141 -4.62 -19.32 17.01
C MET A 141 -4.10 -20.56 17.71
N ARG A 142 -4.52 -21.76 17.28
CA ARG A 142 -4.01 -23.02 17.80
C ARG A 142 -2.53 -23.21 17.45
N GLN A 143 -2.14 -22.93 16.21
CA GLN A 143 -0.74 -22.96 15.80
C GLN A 143 0.07 -21.91 16.56
N GLY A 144 -0.45 -20.68 16.68
CA GLY A 144 0.18 -19.62 17.46
C GLY A 144 0.31 -19.88 18.97
N ARG A 145 -0.58 -20.69 19.56
CA ARG A 145 -0.48 -21.12 20.97
C ARG A 145 0.82 -21.86 21.25
N ALA A 146 1.23 -22.73 20.33
CA ALA A 146 2.47 -23.48 20.45
C ALA A 146 3.70 -22.56 20.55
N PHE A 147 3.55 -21.27 20.18
CA PHE A 147 4.60 -20.26 20.22
C PHE A 147 4.28 -19.09 21.19
N GLY A 148 3.38 -19.31 22.15
CA GLY A 148 3.13 -18.34 23.23
C GLY A 148 2.24 -17.13 22.85
N LEU A 149 1.61 -17.10 21.67
CA LEU A 149 0.80 -15.97 21.22
C LEU A 149 -0.49 -15.74 22.04
N GLN A 150 -0.96 -16.74 22.79
CA GLN A 150 -2.17 -16.60 23.61
C GLN A 150 -1.98 -15.84 24.91
N ALA A 151 -0.78 -15.84 25.47
CA ALA A 151 -0.47 -15.01 26.62
C ALA A 151 -0.52 -13.51 26.28
N THR A 152 -0.41 -13.17 24.99
CA THR A 152 -0.27 -11.80 24.50
C THR A 152 -1.50 -11.28 23.74
N TYR A 153 -2.18 -12.09 22.92
CA TYR A 153 -3.28 -11.62 22.06
C TYR A 153 -4.49 -12.58 22.00
N ASN A 154 -5.70 -12.02 21.95
CA ASN A 154 -6.93 -12.81 21.76
C ASN A 154 -7.31 -12.99 20.27
N VAL A 155 -8.16 -13.99 19.99
CA VAL A 155 -8.66 -14.33 18.63
C VAL A 155 -9.21 -13.10 17.90
N ARG A 156 -9.93 -12.22 18.61
CA ARG A 156 -10.50 -11.00 18.03
C ARG A 156 -9.43 -10.00 17.58
N THR A 157 -8.30 -9.93 18.30
CA THR A 157 -7.18 -9.04 17.97
C THR A 157 -6.43 -9.56 16.75
N ILE A 158 -6.18 -10.87 16.69
CA ILE A 158 -5.58 -11.51 15.52
C ILE A 158 -6.52 -11.42 14.31
N ARG A 159 -7.81 -11.71 14.46
CA ARG A 159 -8.81 -11.53 13.40
C ARG A 159 -8.90 -10.09 12.91
N ARG A 160 -8.74 -9.08 13.78
CA ARG A 160 -8.72 -7.68 13.34
C ARG A 160 -7.46 -7.33 12.58
N ALA A 161 -6.30 -7.75 13.07
CA ALA A 161 -5.03 -7.52 12.41
C ALA A 161 -4.97 -8.25 11.07
N MET A 162 -5.20 -9.57 11.06
CA MET A 162 -5.19 -10.41 9.87
C MET A 162 -6.40 -10.17 8.96
N GLY A 163 -7.52 -9.69 9.50
CA GLY A 163 -8.70 -9.32 8.71
C GLY A 163 -8.57 -7.99 7.97
N THR A 164 -7.50 -7.23 8.20
CA THR A 164 -7.08 -6.14 7.30
C THR A 164 -6.30 -6.64 6.09
N LEU A 165 -5.93 -7.93 6.07
CA LEU A 165 -5.27 -8.56 4.94
C LEU A 165 -6.38 -9.09 4.02
N LEU A 166 -6.61 -8.39 2.89
CA LEU A 166 -7.72 -8.66 1.98
C LEU A 166 -7.38 -9.81 1.03
N TYR A 167 -6.21 -9.72 0.39
CA TYR A 167 -5.61 -10.74 -0.44
C TYR A 167 -4.09 -10.69 -0.31
N ARG A 168 -3.45 -11.72 -0.85
CA ARG A 168 -2.00 -11.76 -0.99
C ARG A 168 -1.57 -12.41 -2.31
N ARG A 169 -0.51 -11.88 -2.94
CA ARG A 169 0.21 -12.50 -4.07
C ARG A 169 1.72 -12.46 -3.83
N CYS A 170 2.38 -13.60 -3.99
CA CYS A 170 3.83 -13.65 -4.09
C CYS A 170 4.26 -13.25 -5.51
N LEU A 171 5.07 -12.21 -5.66
CA LEU A 171 5.59 -11.76 -6.95
C LEU A 171 6.71 -12.66 -7.50
N ARG A 172 7.11 -13.71 -6.76
CA ARG A 172 8.17 -14.65 -7.17
C ARG A 172 7.65 -16.03 -7.57
N CYS A 173 6.90 -16.72 -6.72
CA CYS A 173 6.30 -18.03 -7.04
C CYS A 173 4.85 -17.94 -7.49
N GLU A 174 4.26 -16.75 -7.51
CA GLU A 174 2.86 -16.51 -7.88
C GLU A 174 1.81 -17.14 -6.97
N ASP A 175 2.21 -17.74 -5.84
CA ASP A 175 1.26 -18.20 -4.82
C ASP A 175 0.32 -17.08 -4.41
N THR A 176 -0.95 -17.42 -4.26
CA THR A 176 -2.00 -16.46 -3.92
C THR A 176 -2.81 -16.93 -2.72
N TRP A 177 -3.29 -15.96 -1.95
CA TRP A 177 -4.22 -16.20 -0.87
C TRP A 177 -5.30 -15.12 -0.88
N VAL A 178 -6.56 -15.50 -0.72
CA VAL A 178 -7.69 -14.56 -0.67
C VAL A 178 -8.58 -14.88 0.52
N ASN A 179 -8.84 -13.88 1.35
CA ASN A 179 -9.75 -14.00 2.48
C ASN A 179 -11.17 -14.37 2.01
N PRO A 180 -11.90 -15.27 2.70
CA PRO A 180 -13.29 -15.60 2.37
C PRO A 180 -14.23 -14.40 2.15
N ARG A 181 -14.12 -13.35 2.97
CA ARG A 181 -14.91 -12.11 2.79
C ARG A 181 -14.62 -11.45 1.44
N HIS A 182 -13.36 -11.48 1.03
CA HIS A 182 -12.93 -10.84 -0.20
C HIS A 182 -13.25 -11.70 -1.44
N LYS A 183 -13.22 -13.04 -1.30
CA LYS A 183 -13.75 -13.94 -2.33
C LYS A 183 -15.22 -13.61 -2.67
N ALA A 184 -16.07 -13.39 -1.68
CA ALA A 184 -17.46 -13.00 -1.92
C ALA A 184 -17.56 -11.66 -2.68
N ALA A 185 -16.79 -10.65 -2.29
CA ALA A 185 -16.77 -9.36 -3.00
C ALA A 185 -16.27 -9.48 -4.45
N ARG A 186 -15.27 -10.33 -4.70
CA ARG A 186 -14.76 -10.64 -6.04
C ARG A 186 -15.79 -11.36 -6.88
N LEU A 187 -16.50 -12.33 -6.31
CA LEU A 187 -17.58 -13.06 -6.97
C LEU A 187 -18.72 -12.11 -7.39
N ASP A 188 -19.15 -11.23 -6.49
CA ASP A 188 -20.19 -10.24 -6.77
C ASP A 188 -19.73 -9.25 -7.85
N TYR A 189 -18.50 -8.74 -7.73
CA TYR A 189 -17.88 -7.88 -8.74
C TYR A 189 -17.85 -8.57 -10.11
N ALA A 190 -17.38 -9.82 -10.18
CA ALA A 190 -17.26 -10.55 -11.43
C ALA A 190 -18.63 -10.78 -12.11
N LYS A 191 -19.66 -11.14 -11.34
CA LYS A 191 -21.03 -11.31 -11.86
C LYS A 191 -21.58 -10.01 -12.43
N VAL A 192 -21.51 -8.91 -11.66
CA VAL A 192 -22.00 -7.59 -12.09
C VAL A 192 -21.26 -7.11 -13.34
N LYS A 193 -19.96 -7.37 -13.43
CA LYS A 193 -19.14 -6.96 -14.57
C LYS A 193 -19.40 -7.77 -15.83
N LEU A 194 -19.57 -9.08 -15.71
CA LEU A 194 -19.95 -9.94 -16.83
C LEU A 194 -21.34 -9.57 -17.38
N GLU A 195 -22.27 -9.17 -16.51
CA GLU A 195 -23.58 -8.69 -16.95
C GLU A 195 -23.47 -7.35 -17.70
N ALA A 196 -22.60 -6.43 -17.24
CA ALA A 196 -22.45 -5.11 -17.83
C ALA A 196 -21.54 -5.04 -19.07
N LEU A 197 -20.58 -5.97 -19.18
CA LEU A 197 -19.53 -6.05 -20.21
C LEU A 197 -19.30 -7.54 -20.57
N PRO A 198 -20.25 -8.18 -21.27
CA PRO A 198 -20.20 -9.62 -21.54
C PRO A 198 -19.11 -10.03 -22.53
N ASP A 199 -18.84 -9.20 -23.55
CA ASP A 199 -18.00 -9.59 -24.69
C ASP A 199 -16.68 -8.82 -24.72
N ALA A 200 -15.65 -9.39 -25.35
CA ALA A 200 -14.32 -8.77 -25.43
C ALA A 200 -14.34 -7.35 -26.04
N GLU A 201 -15.22 -7.08 -27.01
CA GLU A 201 -15.39 -5.75 -27.61
C GLU A 201 -15.84 -4.71 -26.57
N ASP A 202 -16.69 -5.08 -25.61
CA ASP A 202 -17.13 -4.19 -24.54
C ASP A 202 -15.98 -3.76 -23.62
N TRP A 203 -14.95 -4.59 -23.50
CA TRP A 203 -13.77 -4.30 -22.69
C TRP A 203 -12.78 -3.39 -23.39
N LYS A 204 -12.79 -3.31 -24.74
CA LYS A 204 -11.84 -2.46 -25.48
C LYS A 204 -11.97 -0.97 -25.16
N ARG A 205 -13.17 -0.53 -24.78
CA ARG A 205 -13.44 0.85 -24.33
C ARG A 205 -13.09 1.11 -22.86
N VAL A 206 -12.70 0.07 -22.10
CA VAL A 206 -12.38 0.18 -20.68
C VAL A 206 -10.93 0.64 -20.49
N ARG A 207 -10.74 1.69 -19.69
CA ARG A 207 -9.43 2.15 -19.23
C ARG A 207 -9.29 1.88 -17.74
N PHE A 208 -8.27 1.12 -17.35
CA PHE A 208 -7.90 0.82 -15.98
C PHE A 208 -6.87 1.82 -15.50
N SER A 209 -7.08 2.43 -14.34
CA SER A 209 -6.15 3.41 -13.80
C SER A 209 -5.82 3.20 -12.33
N GLY A 210 -4.64 3.63 -11.91
CA GLY A 210 -4.29 3.68 -10.49
C GLY A 210 -2.97 4.38 -10.22
N GLU A 211 -2.61 4.43 -8.94
CA GLU A 211 -1.33 4.96 -8.48
C GLU A 211 -0.21 3.91 -8.70
N LEU A 212 0.95 4.39 -9.12
CA LEU A 212 2.20 3.66 -9.32
C LEU A 212 3.28 4.37 -8.50
N HIS A 213 4.08 3.59 -7.78
CA HIS A 213 5.15 4.12 -6.93
C HIS A 213 6.47 3.47 -7.31
N PHE A 214 7.41 4.24 -7.84
CA PHE A 214 8.71 3.75 -8.28
C PHE A 214 9.75 4.01 -7.19
N GLY A 215 10.49 2.99 -6.80
CA GLY A 215 11.65 3.05 -5.90
C GLY A 215 12.95 2.94 -6.68
N PHE A 216 13.98 3.63 -6.19
CA PHE A 216 15.33 3.58 -6.74
C PHE A 216 16.35 3.30 -5.65
N GLY A 217 17.17 2.27 -5.87
CA GLY A 217 18.24 1.84 -4.98
C GLY A 217 19.64 2.26 -5.46
N LEU A 218 20.62 2.13 -4.57
CA LEU A 218 22.05 2.30 -4.89
C LEU A 218 22.59 1.17 -5.78
N ASP A 219 21.84 0.08 -5.89
CA ASP A 219 22.11 -1.07 -6.76
C ASP A 219 21.89 -0.77 -8.27
N GLY A 220 21.49 0.46 -8.61
CA GLY A 220 21.22 0.90 -9.97
C GLY A 220 19.93 0.32 -10.56
N ARG A 221 19.07 -0.29 -9.73
CA ARG A 221 17.80 -0.84 -10.17
C ARG A 221 16.67 0.13 -9.86
N MET A 222 15.72 0.21 -10.80
CA MET A 222 14.44 0.85 -10.57
C MET A 222 13.38 -0.24 -10.37
N ARG A 223 12.49 -0.03 -9.42
CA ARG A 223 11.48 -1.02 -9.04
C ARG A 223 10.14 -0.33 -8.89
N LEU A 224 9.06 -0.99 -9.28
CA LEU A 224 7.71 -0.55 -8.92
C LEU A 224 7.33 -1.24 -7.60
N LEU A 225 6.98 -0.43 -6.60
CA LEU A 225 6.66 -0.90 -5.26
C LEU A 225 5.41 -1.79 -5.30
N PRO A 226 5.38 -2.87 -4.50
CA PRO A 226 4.22 -3.74 -4.44
C PRO A 226 3.03 -2.96 -3.89
N ARG A 227 1.85 -3.22 -4.45
CA ARG A 227 0.60 -2.72 -3.88
C ARG A 227 0.32 -3.40 -2.53
N PRO A 228 -0.52 -2.81 -1.67
CA PRO A 228 -1.05 -3.52 -0.50
C PRO A 228 -1.55 -4.91 -0.91
N GLY A 229 -1.02 -5.96 -0.29
CA GLY A 229 -1.33 -7.35 -0.64
C GLY A 229 -0.26 -8.06 -1.48
N GLU A 230 0.59 -7.36 -2.21
CA GLU A 230 1.69 -7.98 -2.94
C GLU A 230 2.95 -8.12 -2.07
N LYS A 231 3.71 -9.22 -2.25
CA LYS A 231 4.99 -9.45 -1.60
C LYS A 231 6.03 -9.95 -2.59
N TYR A 232 7.25 -9.45 -2.52
CA TYR A 232 8.32 -9.91 -3.41
C TYR A 232 8.74 -11.36 -3.20
N ALA A 233 8.57 -11.91 -1.99
CA ALA A 233 8.78 -13.32 -1.72
C ALA A 233 7.84 -13.76 -0.59
N CYS A 234 7.13 -14.88 -0.79
CA CYS A 234 6.51 -15.62 0.29
C CYS A 234 7.60 -16.27 1.16
N PRO A 235 7.30 -16.70 2.38
CA PRO A 235 8.31 -17.28 3.23
C PRO A 235 9.01 -18.50 2.65
N SER A 236 8.28 -19.37 1.95
CA SER A 236 8.86 -20.54 1.27
C SER A 236 9.89 -20.12 0.22
N CYS A 237 9.62 -19.04 -0.54
CA CYS A 237 10.59 -18.44 -1.46
C CYS A 237 11.80 -17.82 -0.74
N GLN A 238 11.62 -17.24 0.44
CA GLN A 238 12.72 -16.67 1.22
C GLN A 238 13.67 -17.77 1.70
N MET A 239 13.13 -18.86 2.26
CA MET A 239 13.92 -19.98 2.75
C MET A 239 14.75 -20.65 1.64
N GLN A 240 14.17 -20.89 0.46
CA GLN A 240 14.89 -21.43 -0.70
C GLN A 240 16.05 -20.53 -1.14
N THR A 241 15.94 -19.23 -0.91
CA THR A 241 16.97 -18.25 -1.29
C THR A 241 18.13 -18.26 -0.31
N GLU A 242 17.85 -18.38 0.98
CA GLU A 242 18.87 -18.47 2.03
C GLU A 242 19.68 -19.78 1.93
N GLU A 243 19.02 -20.89 1.61
CA GLU A 243 19.68 -22.19 1.36
C GLU A 243 20.59 -22.15 0.12
N GLN A 244 20.21 -21.37 -0.90
CA GLN A 244 21.04 -21.15 -2.09
C GLN A 244 22.16 -20.12 -1.85
N GLN A 245 21.93 -19.11 -1.02
CA GLN A 245 22.89 -18.05 -0.69
C GLN A 245 23.99 -18.44 0.27
N GLN A 246 23.82 -19.53 1.03
CA GLN A 246 24.93 -20.13 1.77
C GLN A 246 26.05 -20.68 0.86
N LYS A 247 25.85 -20.74 -0.48
CA LYS A 247 26.89 -21.10 -1.45
C LYS A 247 27.46 -19.93 -2.26
N GLU A 248 26.79 -18.79 -2.34
CA GLU A 248 27.28 -17.60 -3.05
C GLU A 248 26.97 -16.35 -2.23
N GLN A 249 27.96 -15.88 -1.51
CA GLN A 249 27.88 -14.68 -0.70
C GLN A 249 28.00 -13.44 -1.60
N SER A 250 26.91 -13.02 -2.26
CA SER A 250 26.63 -11.61 -2.57
C SER A 250 25.26 -11.39 -3.24
N SER A 251 24.57 -10.31 -2.83
CA SER A 251 23.63 -9.49 -3.64
C SER A 251 22.11 -9.73 -3.63
N SER A 252 21.50 -10.41 -2.64
CA SER A 252 20.04 -10.34 -2.48
C SER A 252 19.54 -9.76 -1.16
N ASP A 253 20.38 -9.04 -0.45
CA ASP A 253 19.83 -8.13 0.56
C ASP A 253 19.21 -6.93 -0.17
N TRP A 254 18.00 -6.56 0.21
CA TRP A 254 17.30 -5.42 -0.39
C TRP A 254 18.04 -4.15 0.03
N ASP A 255 18.89 -3.61 -0.84
CA ASP A 255 19.39 -2.25 -0.63
C ASP A 255 18.18 -1.30 -0.57
N ARG A 256 18.10 -0.53 0.52
CA ARG A 256 16.98 0.36 0.79
C ARG A 256 16.77 1.32 -0.39
N ASP A 257 15.53 1.47 -0.84
CA ASP A 257 15.18 2.56 -1.75
C ASP A 257 15.58 3.90 -1.12
N ILE A 258 16.43 4.66 -1.80
CA ILE A 258 16.88 5.96 -1.32
C ILE A 258 16.05 7.10 -1.90
N ARG A 259 15.36 6.82 -3.00
CA ARG A 259 14.45 7.76 -3.66
C ARG A 259 13.19 7.06 -4.15
N ARG A 260 12.11 7.82 -4.21
CA ARG A 260 10.82 7.39 -4.73
C ARG A 260 10.23 8.44 -5.65
N VAL A 261 9.44 8.02 -6.63
CA VAL A 261 8.55 8.92 -7.38
C VAL A 261 7.18 8.27 -7.49
N HIS A 262 6.15 9.09 -7.49
CA HIS A 262 4.76 8.65 -7.40
C HIS A 262 3.99 9.24 -8.57
N ALA A 263 3.28 8.37 -9.30
CA ALA A 263 2.58 8.75 -10.51
C ALA A 263 1.21 8.07 -10.58
N TRP A 264 0.26 8.72 -11.25
CA TRP A 264 -0.95 8.08 -11.73
C TRP A 264 -0.74 7.63 -13.18
N ALA A 265 -1.34 6.51 -13.55
CA ALA A 265 -1.32 6.01 -14.93
C ALA A 265 -2.62 5.27 -15.25
N ALA A 266 -2.88 5.10 -16.55
CA ALA A 266 -3.98 4.30 -17.08
C ALA A 266 -3.60 3.50 -18.32
N VAL A 267 -4.21 2.32 -18.47
CA VAL A 267 -4.06 1.42 -19.63
C VAL A 267 -5.42 0.91 -20.09
N GLY A 268 -5.56 0.63 -21.37
CA GLY A 268 -6.73 0.02 -21.99
C GLY A 268 -6.37 -0.54 -23.36
N HIS A 269 -7.35 -1.06 -24.09
CA HIS A 269 -7.10 -1.54 -25.45
C HIS A 269 -6.70 -0.37 -26.36
N GLY A 270 -5.56 -0.49 -27.02
CA GLY A 270 -4.99 0.56 -27.87
C GLY A 270 -4.66 1.87 -27.12
N TYR A 271 -4.65 1.86 -25.78
CA TYR A 271 -4.50 3.07 -24.97
C TYR A 271 -3.52 2.85 -23.82
N ARG A 272 -2.59 3.81 -23.67
CA ARG A 272 -1.70 3.96 -22.52
C ARG A 272 -1.55 5.45 -22.27
N SER A 273 -1.83 5.89 -21.04
CA SER A 273 -1.61 7.28 -20.65
C SER A 273 -0.12 7.61 -20.55
N GLU A 274 0.22 8.89 -20.45
CA GLU A 274 1.50 9.30 -19.86
C GLU A 274 1.54 8.99 -18.34
N LEU A 275 2.73 8.99 -17.75
CA LEU A 275 2.87 8.99 -16.29
C LEU A 275 2.62 10.41 -15.75
N VAL A 276 1.63 10.53 -14.86
CA VAL A 276 1.19 11.78 -14.26
C VAL A 276 1.77 11.90 -12.85
N PHE A 277 2.86 12.64 -12.69
CA PHE A 277 3.48 12.88 -11.39
C PHE A 277 2.76 13.99 -10.65
N TYR A 278 2.24 13.70 -9.46
CA TYR A 278 1.48 14.63 -8.62
C TYR A 278 2.21 15.04 -7.34
N ASP A 279 3.41 14.49 -7.12
CA ASP A 279 4.28 14.79 -5.99
C ASP A 279 5.71 15.04 -6.49
N GLU A 280 6.31 16.13 -6.02
CA GLU A 280 7.71 16.49 -6.31
C GLU A 280 8.67 15.94 -5.25
N GLN A 281 8.16 15.43 -4.12
CA GLN A 281 8.98 14.86 -3.06
C GLN A 281 9.51 13.49 -3.45
N THR A 282 10.83 13.38 -3.54
CA THR A 282 11.49 12.14 -3.96
C THR A 282 12.25 11.40 -2.87
N GLY A 283 12.17 11.85 -1.61
CA GLY A 283 12.89 11.20 -0.50
C GLY A 283 12.47 9.75 -0.28
N ALA A 284 13.34 8.94 0.33
CA ALA A 284 13.08 7.54 0.68
C ALA A 284 11.80 7.33 1.53
N LYS A 285 11.47 8.34 2.36
CA LYS A 285 10.26 8.35 3.20
C LYS A 285 9.04 8.94 2.50
N SER A 286 9.15 9.36 1.24
CA SER A 286 7.99 9.84 0.48
C SER A 286 6.97 8.71 0.37
N LEU A 287 5.75 9.02 0.80
CA LEU A 287 4.62 8.10 0.77
C LEU A 287 3.80 8.27 -0.50
N GLY A 288 4.00 9.35 -1.26
CA GLY A 288 3.25 9.62 -2.49
C GLY A 288 1.75 9.74 -2.26
N LEU A 289 1.34 10.37 -1.17
CA LEU A 289 -0.08 10.48 -0.84
C LEU A 289 -0.75 11.43 -1.83
N MET A 290 -1.51 10.88 -2.78
CA MET A 290 -2.30 11.69 -3.69
C MET A 290 -3.42 12.41 -2.92
N THR A 291 -3.30 13.72 -2.81
CA THR A 291 -4.34 14.54 -2.17
C THR A 291 -5.56 14.66 -3.10
N PRO A 292 -6.78 14.86 -2.55
CA PRO A 292 -7.97 15.09 -3.37
C PRO A 292 -7.82 16.27 -4.35
N THR A 293 -7.10 17.31 -3.93
CA THR A 293 -6.82 18.49 -4.78
C THR A 293 -5.87 18.13 -5.92
N ALA A 294 -4.77 17.42 -5.63
CA ALA A 294 -3.85 16.96 -6.67
C ALA A 294 -4.53 16.00 -7.66
N TYR A 295 -5.37 15.09 -7.16
CA TYR A 295 -6.15 14.21 -8.02
C TYR A 295 -7.08 14.99 -8.96
N ARG A 296 -7.83 15.98 -8.46
CA ARG A 296 -8.71 16.79 -9.32
C ARG A 296 -7.91 17.65 -10.29
N ASP A 297 -6.98 18.45 -9.77
CA ASP A 297 -6.35 19.52 -10.55
C ASP A 297 -5.28 18.99 -11.50
N VAL A 298 -4.65 17.85 -11.18
CA VAL A 298 -3.62 17.21 -12.01
C VAL A 298 -4.19 16.04 -12.79
N VAL A 299 -4.84 15.06 -12.14
CA VAL A 299 -5.32 13.86 -12.86
C VAL A 299 -6.60 14.14 -13.65
N LEU A 300 -7.64 14.66 -13.01
CA LEU A 300 -8.93 14.84 -13.67
C LEU A 300 -8.88 15.94 -14.72
N GLU A 301 -8.51 17.16 -14.33
CA GLU A 301 -8.53 18.33 -15.21
C GLU A 301 -7.48 18.26 -16.32
N GLN A 302 -6.24 17.84 -16.04
CA GLN A 302 -5.19 17.89 -17.08
C GLN A 302 -5.16 16.66 -17.98
N HIS A 303 -5.64 15.51 -17.52
CA HIS A 303 -5.47 14.24 -18.24
C HIS A 303 -6.77 13.51 -18.57
N VAL A 304 -7.73 13.42 -17.65
CA VAL A 304 -9.01 12.73 -17.90
C VAL A 304 -10.00 13.64 -18.65
N GLN A 305 -9.85 14.97 -18.55
CA GLN A 305 -10.69 15.95 -19.23
C GLN A 305 -10.63 15.88 -20.76
N SER A 306 -9.67 15.18 -21.36
CA SER A 306 -9.62 14.97 -22.80
C SER A 306 -10.26 13.65 -23.25
N TRP A 307 -10.70 12.81 -22.31
CA TRP A 307 -11.26 11.50 -22.64
C TRP A 307 -12.63 11.67 -23.33
N PRO A 308 -12.90 10.90 -24.40
CA PRO A 308 -14.16 10.98 -25.13
C PRO A 308 -15.31 10.55 -24.21
N VAL A 309 -16.33 11.39 -24.16
CA VAL A 309 -17.57 11.21 -23.41
C VAL A 309 -18.74 11.47 -24.36
N GLY A 310 -19.89 10.88 -24.08
CA GLY A 310 -21.02 10.99 -25.00
C GLY A 310 -21.57 12.40 -25.01
N GLU A 311 -21.29 13.14 -26.08
CA GLU A 311 -21.96 14.40 -26.35
C GLU A 311 -23.35 14.10 -26.90
N THR A 312 -24.36 14.75 -26.31
CA THR A 312 -25.73 14.69 -26.81
C THR A 312 -25.90 15.82 -27.80
N THR A 313 -25.23 15.75 -28.96
CA THR A 313 -25.68 16.56 -30.10
C THR A 313 -26.87 15.83 -30.70
N ALA A 314 -28.03 16.48 -30.69
CA ALA A 314 -29.30 15.93 -31.16
C ALA A 314 -29.34 15.70 -32.69
N ASP A 315 -28.27 16.06 -33.39
CA ASP A 315 -28.10 15.89 -34.82
C ASP A 315 -26.82 15.08 -35.06
N GLU A 316 -26.91 14.09 -35.96
CA GLU A 316 -25.87 13.14 -36.41
C GLU A 316 -25.83 11.78 -35.68
N ALA A 317 -26.70 10.89 -36.15
CA ALA A 317 -26.87 9.50 -35.72
C ALA A 317 -25.85 8.51 -36.33
N GLU A 318 -24.66 8.94 -36.78
CA GLU A 318 -23.75 8.05 -37.55
C GLU A 318 -22.29 7.95 -37.09
N ALA A 319 -21.90 8.63 -36.01
CA ALA A 319 -20.63 8.31 -35.35
C ALA A 319 -20.94 7.50 -34.08
N GLU A 320 -20.75 6.19 -34.16
CA GLU A 320 -20.64 5.31 -32.99
C GLU A 320 -19.34 5.66 -32.25
N GLU A 321 -19.28 6.86 -31.66
CA GLU A 321 -18.14 7.29 -30.87
C GLU A 321 -18.04 6.38 -29.65
N VAL A 322 -16.97 5.58 -29.63
CA VAL A 322 -16.71 4.59 -28.59
C VAL A 322 -16.49 5.31 -27.27
N LEU A 323 -17.55 5.39 -26.46
CA LEU A 323 -17.53 6.00 -25.14
C LEU A 323 -16.58 5.24 -24.23
N VAL A 324 -15.60 5.94 -23.67
CA VAL A 324 -14.66 5.34 -22.74
C VAL A 324 -15.37 5.03 -21.43
N ALA A 325 -15.20 3.79 -20.97
CA ALA A 325 -15.55 3.37 -19.62
C ALA A 325 -14.30 3.41 -18.76
N TRP A 326 -14.39 4.01 -17.58
CA TRP A 326 -13.27 4.11 -16.66
C TRP A 326 -13.40 3.08 -15.54
N GLU A 327 -12.44 2.17 -15.44
CA GLU A 327 -12.21 1.34 -14.26
C GLU A 327 -11.21 2.04 -13.33
N GLU A 328 -11.75 2.71 -12.32
CA GLU A 328 -10.94 3.39 -11.33
C GLU A 328 -10.57 2.43 -10.20
N ASP A 329 -9.36 2.58 -9.66
CA ASP A 329 -8.96 1.88 -8.44
C ASP A 329 -10.05 2.02 -7.35
N TYR A 330 -10.24 0.96 -6.57
CA TYR A 330 -11.21 0.92 -5.49
C TYR A 330 -10.92 2.00 -4.45
N ASN A 331 -9.64 2.26 -4.20
CA ASN A 331 -9.20 3.34 -3.34
C ASN A 331 -8.19 4.24 -4.06
N PRO A 332 -8.66 5.22 -4.85
CA PRO A 332 -7.81 6.09 -5.67
C PRO A 332 -7.05 7.13 -4.84
N HIS A 333 -7.26 7.18 -3.52
CA HIS A 333 -6.56 8.08 -2.62
C HIS A 333 -5.87 7.24 -1.56
N ALA A 334 -4.56 7.04 -1.69
CA ALA A 334 -3.76 6.32 -0.69
C ALA A 334 -3.79 6.95 0.74
N ALA A 335 -4.55 8.01 0.97
CA ALA A 335 -4.77 8.64 2.28
C ALA A 335 -5.83 7.91 3.13
N GLY A 336 -5.66 6.61 3.39
CA GLY A 336 -6.16 5.91 4.60
C GLY A 336 -7.63 6.06 5.03
N GLY A 337 -8.52 6.56 4.18
CA GLY A 337 -9.89 6.89 4.55
C GLY A 337 -10.84 6.61 3.41
N ASN A 338 -11.96 5.97 3.71
CA ASN A 338 -13.12 5.80 2.84
C ASN A 338 -13.78 7.15 2.43
N ALA A 339 -13.03 8.26 2.46
CA ALA A 339 -13.51 9.57 2.12
C ALA A 339 -13.53 9.71 0.59
N ILE A 340 -14.67 9.37 0.01
CA ILE A 340 -15.03 9.76 -1.34
C ILE A 340 -14.86 11.28 -1.43
N ASP A 341 -13.96 11.77 -2.28
CA ASP A 341 -13.89 13.19 -2.58
C ASP A 341 -15.14 13.57 -3.37
N LYS A 342 -16.11 14.17 -2.68
CA LYS A 342 -17.36 14.63 -3.27
C LYS A 342 -17.12 15.60 -4.42
N ALA A 343 -16.06 16.41 -4.38
CA ALA A 343 -15.76 17.34 -5.46
C ALA A 343 -15.31 16.59 -6.71
N ALA A 344 -14.47 15.58 -6.57
CA ALA A 344 -14.08 14.70 -7.67
C ALA A 344 -15.28 13.94 -8.25
N GLU A 345 -16.20 13.43 -7.42
CA GLU A 345 -17.41 12.76 -7.92
C GLU A 345 -18.35 13.72 -8.66
N VAL A 346 -18.57 14.94 -8.13
CA VAL A 346 -19.35 15.99 -8.82
C VAL A 346 -18.73 16.34 -10.17
N TRP A 347 -17.40 16.43 -10.25
CA TRP A 347 -16.70 16.66 -11.51
C TRP A 347 -16.92 15.52 -12.51
N LYS A 348 -16.81 14.26 -12.05
CA LYS A 348 -17.02 13.07 -12.89
C LYS A 348 -18.46 12.99 -13.39
N ASP A 349 -19.43 13.35 -12.56
CA ASP A 349 -20.86 13.41 -12.90
C ASP A 349 -21.15 14.51 -13.92
N ALA A 350 -20.61 15.71 -13.72
CA ALA A 350 -20.77 16.83 -14.66
C ALA A 350 -20.23 16.49 -16.05
N ARG A 351 -19.14 15.71 -16.12
CA ARG A 351 -18.55 15.22 -17.37
C ARG A 351 -19.25 13.98 -17.95
N ARG A 352 -20.22 13.40 -17.24
CA ARG A 352 -20.95 12.18 -17.64
C ARG A 352 -20.02 11.00 -17.97
N LEU A 353 -18.91 10.88 -17.24
CA LEU A 353 -17.99 9.76 -17.41
C LEU A 353 -18.67 8.45 -16.99
N ARG A 354 -18.71 7.48 -17.90
CA ARG A 354 -19.05 6.10 -17.55
C ARG A 354 -17.92 5.55 -16.70
N ARG A 355 -18.19 5.33 -15.42
CA ARG A 355 -17.17 4.92 -14.46
C ARG A 355 -17.63 3.75 -13.62
N HIS A 356 -16.67 2.94 -13.23
CA HIS A 356 -16.85 1.81 -12.34
C HIS A 356 -15.71 1.79 -11.33
N ARG A 357 -16.01 1.32 -10.12
CA ARG A 357 -15.00 1.02 -9.11
C ARG A 357 -14.49 -0.38 -9.34
N GLY A 358 -13.17 -0.52 -9.44
CA GLY A 358 -12.50 -1.81 -9.47
C GLY A 358 -12.81 -2.62 -8.21
N CYS A 359 -12.59 -3.93 -8.27
CA CYS A 359 -12.64 -4.74 -7.07
C CYS A 359 -11.46 -4.34 -6.17
N ALA A 360 -11.74 -4.05 -4.90
CA ALA A 360 -10.68 -3.74 -3.93
C ALA A 360 -9.61 -4.81 -4.02
N ASP A 361 -8.32 -4.45 -3.98
CA ASP A 361 -7.31 -5.44 -3.61
C ASP A 361 -7.35 -6.70 -4.52
N ALA A 362 -7.53 -6.48 -5.83
CA ALA A 362 -7.71 -7.53 -6.84
C ALA A 362 -6.80 -7.27 -8.07
N PRO A 363 -5.47 -7.40 -7.93
CA PRO A 363 -4.52 -6.99 -8.96
C PRO A 363 -4.57 -7.90 -10.18
N ASP A 364 -5.10 -9.11 -10.01
CA ASP A 364 -5.36 -10.00 -11.11
C ASP A 364 -6.52 -9.46 -11.97
N LEU A 365 -7.48 -8.73 -11.42
CA LEU A 365 -8.61 -8.15 -12.17
C LEU A 365 -8.32 -6.78 -12.81
N CYS A 366 -7.07 -6.33 -12.78
CA CYS A 366 -6.63 -5.05 -13.34
C CYS A 366 -5.40 -5.28 -14.24
N PRO A 367 -5.52 -5.16 -15.57
CA PRO A 367 -4.39 -5.31 -16.47
C PRO A 367 -3.18 -4.43 -16.10
N LEU A 368 -3.43 -3.22 -15.56
CA LEU A 368 -2.37 -2.31 -15.10
C LEU A 368 -1.42 -2.98 -14.10
N ASP A 369 -1.92 -3.85 -13.22
CA ASP A 369 -1.13 -4.43 -12.15
C ASP A 369 -0.19 -5.56 -12.59
N VAL A 370 -0.36 -6.04 -13.83
CA VAL A 370 0.40 -7.16 -14.39
C VAL A 370 1.26 -6.81 -15.60
N VAL A 371 1.17 -5.58 -16.14
CA VAL A 371 1.98 -5.11 -17.30
C VAL A 371 3.48 -5.07 -17.06
N PHE A 372 3.91 -5.23 -15.82
CA PHE A 372 5.28 -5.05 -15.40
C PHE A 372 6.09 -6.34 -15.57
N PRO A 373 7.42 -6.24 -15.74
CA PRO A 373 8.28 -7.42 -15.82
C PRO A 373 8.22 -8.23 -14.51
N PRO A 374 8.71 -9.49 -14.52
CA PRO A 374 8.80 -10.32 -13.31
C PRO A 374 9.44 -9.56 -12.15
N GLY A 375 8.81 -9.64 -10.97
CA GLY A 375 9.25 -8.92 -9.79
C GLY A 375 9.13 -7.39 -9.86
N LYS A 376 8.47 -6.81 -10.89
CA LYS A 376 8.26 -5.37 -11.02
C LYS A 376 9.56 -4.55 -11.03
N MET A 377 10.60 -5.05 -11.72
CA MET A 377 11.96 -4.49 -11.70
C MET A 377 12.55 -4.24 -13.09
N TRP A 378 13.35 -3.17 -13.18
CA TRP A 378 14.10 -2.81 -14.38
C TRP A 378 15.56 -2.51 -14.03
N THR A 379 16.47 -2.95 -14.89
CA THR A 379 17.86 -2.49 -14.88
C THR A 379 17.93 -1.19 -15.66
N VAL A 380 18.35 -0.10 -15.00
CA VAL A 380 18.53 1.19 -15.66
C VAL A 380 19.82 1.11 -16.49
N LYS A 381 19.74 1.40 -17.80
CA LYS A 381 20.86 1.22 -18.76
C LYS A 381 22.13 1.99 -18.39
N MET A 382 21.99 3.09 -17.65
CA MET A 382 23.10 3.84 -17.05
C MET A 382 22.75 4.04 -15.57
N PRO A 383 23.71 3.88 -14.63
CA PRO A 383 23.50 4.33 -13.27
C PRO A 383 23.04 5.78 -13.31
N LEU A 384 21.97 6.10 -12.58
CA LEU A 384 21.50 7.48 -12.52
C LEU A 384 22.65 8.36 -12.02
N THR A 385 23.06 9.33 -12.83
CA THR A 385 24.21 10.20 -12.55
C THR A 385 23.92 11.21 -11.44
N ASP A 386 22.64 11.48 -11.22
CA ASP A 386 22.10 12.32 -10.17
C ASP A 386 20.75 11.77 -9.68
N TRP A 387 20.34 12.20 -8.49
CA TRP A 387 19.10 11.77 -7.83
C TRP A 387 18.03 12.86 -7.89
N GLU A 388 18.12 13.73 -8.91
CA GLU A 388 17.19 14.84 -9.07
C GLU A 388 15.81 14.35 -9.52
N PRO A 389 14.71 15.00 -9.10
CA PRO A 389 13.36 14.57 -9.43
C PRO A 389 13.13 14.37 -10.94
N SER A 390 13.66 15.26 -11.78
CA SER A 390 13.52 15.18 -13.24
C SER A 390 14.19 13.94 -13.84
N THR A 391 15.37 13.57 -13.34
CA THR A 391 16.10 12.36 -13.75
C THR A 391 15.35 11.10 -13.36
N LEU A 392 14.83 11.03 -12.13
CA LEU A 392 14.04 9.89 -11.64
C LEU A 392 12.73 9.73 -12.43
N GLN A 393 12.01 10.83 -12.67
CA GLN A 393 10.79 10.82 -13.47
C GLN A 393 11.04 10.40 -14.91
N ARG A 394 12.17 10.84 -15.52
CA ARG A 394 12.57 10.40 -16.86
C ARG A 394 12.79 8.89 -16.92
N ALA A 395 13.53 8.33 -15.96
CA ALA A 395 13.76 6.88 -15.88
C ALA A 395 12.44 6.10 -15.73
N ALA A 396 11.51 6.58 -14.89
CA ALA A 396 10.19 5.99 -14.76
C ALA A 396 9.38 6.05 -16.08
N ARG A 397 9.44 7.19 -16.80
CA ARG A 397 8.80 7.33 -18.12
C ARG A 397 9.39 6.38 -19.16
N GLU A 398 10.71 6.18 -19.18
CA GLU A 398 11.36 5.23 -20.09
C GLU A 398 10.89 3.79 -19.84
N ALA A 399 10.80 3.38 -18.57
CA ALA A 399 10.27 2.06 -18.22
C ALA A 399 8.79 1.91 -18.56
N TRP A 400 7.99 2.96 -18.33
CA TRP A 400 6.59 2.99 -18.73
C TRP A 400 6.41 2.90 -20.24
N ALA A 401 7.27 3.59 -21.00
CA ALA A 401 7.28 3.54 -22.46
C ALA A 401 7.59 2.13 -23.00
N ALA A 402 8.31 1.31 -22.24
CA ALA A 402 8.64 -0.07 -22.58
C ALA A 402 7.50 -1.08 -22.31
N VAL A 403 6.39 -0.67 -21.69
CA VAL A 403 5.21 -1.53 -21.53
C VAL A 403 4.66 -1.93 -22.90
N ASP A 404 4.50 -3.24 -23.11
CA ASP A 404 4.02 -3.84 -24.36
C ASP A 404 2.50 -3.66 -24.49
N GLN A 405 2.07 -2.76 -25.38
CA GLN A 405 0.65 -2.50 -25.64
C GLN A 405 -0.07 -3.73 -26.25
N GLY A 406 0.62 -4.59 -27.00
CA GLY A 406 0.03 -5.81 -27.55
C GLY A 406 -0.39 -6.77 -26.43
N ARG A 407 0.43 -6.88 -25.39
CA ARG A 407 0.12 -7.64 -24.18
C ARG A 407 -1.04 -7.03 -23.39
N VAL A 408 -1.08 -5.71 -23.24
CA VAL A 408 -2.21 -5.02 -22.60
C VAL A 408 -3.51 -5.31 -23.35
N ASN A 409 -3.51 -5.21 -24.68
CA ASN A 409 -4.69 -5.47 -25.51
C ASN A 409 -5.21 -6.89 -25.29
N LEU A 410 -4.31 -7.88 -25.32
CA LEU A 410 -4.66 -9.28 -25.07
C LEU A 410 -5.33 -9.46 -23.70
N TRP A 411 -4.78 -8.86 -22.65
CA TRP A 411 -5.36 -8.98 -21.31
C TRP A 411 -6.72 -8.30 -21.18
N VAL A 412 -6.92 -7.16 -21.84
CA VAL A 412 -8.21 -6.50 -21.89
C VAL A 412 -9.24 -7.39 -22.59
N GLU A 413 -8.89 -8.02 -23.72
CA GLU A 413 -9.76 -8.93 -24.46
C GLU A 413 -10.10 -10.22 -23.67
N LEU A 414 -9.19 -10.67 -22.79
CA LEU A 414 -9.39 -11.84 -21.93
C LEU A 414 -10.20 -11.57 -20.66
N MET A 415 -10.58 -10.32 -20.38
CA MET A 415 -11.31 -9.96 -19.15
C MET A 415 -12.62 -10.75 -18.94
N PRO A 416 -13.49 -10.97 -19.95
CA PRO A 416 -14.68 -11.81 -19.77
C PRO A 416 -14.34 -13.22 -19.30
N GLN A 417 -13.38 -13.88 -19.94
CA GLN A 417 -12.96 -15.24 -19.59
C GLN A 417 -12.38 -15.28 -18.17
N ARG A 418 -11.61 -14.24 -17.81
CA ARG A 418 -11.00 -14.09 -16.50
C ARG A 418 -12.03 -13.94 -15.39
N LEU A 419 -13.03 -13.08 -15.59
CA LEU A 419 -14.14 -12.94 -14.65
C LEU A 419 -14.97 -14.22 -14.58
N GLY A 420 -15.15 -14.93 -15.70
CA GLY A 420 -15.77 -16.26 -15.74
C GLY A 420 -15.07 -17.24 -14.80
N LYS A 421 -13.74 -17.34 -14.88
CA LYS A 421 -12.93 -18.16 -13.95
C LYS A 421 -13.09 -17.73 -12.49
N VAL A 422 -13.14 -16.43 -12.21
CA VAL A 422 -13.40 -15.94 -10.84
C VAL A 422 -14.77 -16.40 -10.33
N VAL A 423 -15.79 -16.46 -11.19
CA VAL A 423 -17.10 -16.99 -10.83
C VAL A 423 -17.03 -18.51 -10.58
N GLU A 424 -16.38 -19.25 -11.46
CA GLU A 424 -16.19 -20.70 -11.35
C GLU A 424 -15.44 -21.10 -10.07
N GLU A 425 -14.38 -20.35 -9.73
CA GLU A 425 -13.56 -20.58 -8.53
C GLU A 425 -14.09 -19.85 -7.28
N VAL A 426 -15.35 -19.40 -7.31
CA VAL A 426 -16.07 -18.81 -6.17
C VAL A 426 -15.27 -17.66 -5.54
N GLY A 427 -14.75 -16.77 -6.38
CA GLY A 427 -14.05 -15.56 -5.97
C GLY A 427 -12.55 -15.73 -5.69
N ALA A 428 -11.95 -16.88 -6.00
CA ALA A 428 -10.50 -17.06 -5.88
C ALA A 428 -9.70 -16.09 -6.78
N MET A 429 -8.40 -16.00 -6.53
CA MET A 429 -7.48 -15.30 -7.42
C MET A 429 -7.15 -16.22 -8.59
N VAL A 430 -7.25 -15.69 -9.80
CA VAL A 430 -6.96 -16.48 -11.01
C VAL A 430 -5.63 -16.01 -11.60
N PRO A 431 -4.79 -16.90 -12.13
CA PRO A 431 -3.55 -16.52 -12.82
C PRO A 431 -3.85 -15.86 -14.18
N TRP A 432 -2.91 -15.03 -14.67
CA TRP A 432 -2.98 -14.38 -15.99
C TRP A 432 -2.40 -15.25 -17.09
#